data_AF-A0A959C170-F1
#
_entry.id   AF-A0A959C170-F1
#
_cell.length_a   1.000
_cell.length_b   1.000
_cell.length_c   1.000
_cell.angle_alpha   90.00
_cell.angle_beta   90.00
_cell.angle_gamma   90.00
#
_symmetry.space_group_name_H-M   'P 1'
#
loop_
_entity.id
_entity.type
_entity.pdbx_description
1 polymer ?
#
loop_
_entity_poly.entity_id
_entity_poly.type
_entity_poly.pdbx_seq_one_letter_code
_entity_poly.pdbx_strand_id
1 'polypeptide(L)'
;MAQSTQRLNVAALFAERDEGARHEFMAYLTLLEHSRPWLSLSYYTAGHLNEFEFNKLLDNTDVFLFAASTDFLADCLKQQAQFRLAMDYHRLGRLKAVSLLMRACSLRESIFSQCIMLPANGEPASSPAWRTRDDAYLAIQAALADILDSALAHKRKLEKRWQEAQASNSVQAYWAFLREYPRCRYAREAQRLRNELDEKELWSRAEKEDTAPGYYYYLSHAPLLLNRLEAALRISRIEDDEEANWREADGNKTLELFFRYRAAFPGGKYQEEARQAIIGMLAGNVKLEGYYPAGMSSNYLTHQAHGQLKRMELFALNAYLPYCWSLRGNLEKLIQKIAFRQLLYPVYSFLLLMLIILILPFAKGRFTEEGMRLSVALQYVFLLIVGFMMARQAWRSHFHLRYDIQTLNDTLLALKRGTVLLKAAYLANDSRHVREILVMLTRVERVMEDVTGKNFLHYLINTQPLEPLAPEGQRAVA
;
A
#
# COMPACT_ATOMS: atom_id res chain seq x y z
N MET A 1 7.53 -21.59 29.93
CA MET A 1 7.22 -20.61 31.00
C MET A 1 6.13 -19.65 30.53
N ALA A 2 4.85 -20.06 30.50
CA ALA A 2 3.80 -19.30 29.81
C ALA A 2 2.45 -19.32 30.56
N GLN A 3 2.46 -18.94 31.86
CA GLN A 3 1.26 -18.95 32.71
C GLN A 3 1.06 -17.69 33.59
N SER A 4 1.89 -16.65 33.47
CA SER A 4 1.73 -15.42 34.27
C SER A 4 0.72 -14.42 33.70
N THR A 5 0.30 -14.56 32.44
CA THR A 5 -0.48 -13.58 31.66
C THR A 5 -1.99 -13.58 31.89
N GLN A 6 -2.51 -14.13 32.99
CA GLN A 6 -3.95 -14.13 33.27
C GLN A 6 -4.35 -13.62 34.67
N ARG A 7 -3.41 -13.13 35.48
CA ARG A 7 -3.73 -12.56 36.79
C ARG A 7 -4.10 -11.07 36.71
N LEU A 8 -5.07 -10.64 37.52
CA LEU A 8 -5.40 -9.24 37.75
C LEU A 8 -4.74 -8.80 39.06
N ASN A 9 -3.82 -7.84 38.97
CA ASN A 9 -3.08 -7.33 40.12
C ASN A 9 -3.83 -6.16 40.75
N VAL A 10 -4.14 -6.28 42.03
CA VAL A 10 -4.93 -5.29 42.78
C VAL A 10 -4.14 -4.85 44.01
N ALA A 11 -3.86 -3.56 44.11
CA ALA A 11 -3.18 -2.96 45.26
C ALA A 11 -4.18 -2.15 46.08
N ALA A 12 -4.28 -2.40 47.38
CA ALA A 12 -5.16 -1.70 48.30
C ALA A 12 -4.35 -0.86 49.30
N LEU A 13 -4.59 0.46 49.35
CA LEU A 13 -3.95 1.37 50.29
C LEU A 13 -4.89 1.78 51.43
N PHE A 14 -4.41 1.71 52.67
CA PHE A 14 -5.13 2.11 53.88
C PHE A 14 -4.29 3.10 54.69
N ALA A 15 -4.89 4.09 55.35
CA ALA A 15 -4.16 4.91 56.32
C ALA A 15 -3.77 4.07 57.55
N GLU A 16 -2.67 4.41 58.21
CA GLU A 16 -2.23 3.75 59.45
C GLU A 16 -3.33 3.77 60.52
N ARG A 17 -4.02 4.91 60.64
CA ARG A 17 -5.12 5.12 61.60
C ARG A 17 -6.42 4.38 61.28
N ASP A 18 -6.53 3.80 60.09
CA ASP A 18 -7.69 2.99 59.69
C ASP A 18 -7.42 1.48 59.85
N GLU A 19 -6.38 1.08 60.60
CA GLU A 19 -5.97 -0.32 60.81
C GLU A 19 -7.11 -1.24 61.28
N GLY A 20 -8.02 -0.77 62.15
CA GLY A 20 -9.20 -1.55 62.57
C GLY A 20 -10.14 -1.87 61.42
N ALA A 21 -10.52 -0.85 60.63
CA ALA A 21 -11.38 -1.03 59.45
C ALA A 21 -10.67 -1.84 58.35
N ARG A 22 -9.35 -1.70 58.21
CA ARG A 22 -8.51 -2.57 57.37
C ARG A 22 -8.61 -4.02 57.82
N HIS A 23 -8.41 -4.32 59.11
CA HIS A 23 -8.42 -5.69 59.63
C HIS A 23 -9.78 -6.38 59.40
N GLU A 24 -10.89 -5.69 59.70
CA GLU A 24 -12.24 -6.18 59.41
C GLU A 24 -12.46 -6.43 57.91
N PHE A 25 -12.14 -5.46 57.04
CA PHE A 25 -12.43 -5.55 55.61
C PHE A 25 -11.50 -6.52 54.85
N MET A 26 -10.28 -6.74 55.33
CA MET A 26 -9.33 -7.68 54.71
C MET A 26 -9.85 -9.13 54.70
N ALA A 27 -10.72 -9.52 55.63
CA ALA A 27 -11.40 -10.83 55.57
C ALA A 27 -12.27 -10.96 54.30
N TYR A 28 -13.04 -9.92 53.97
CA TYR A 28 -13.88 -9.86 52.77
C TYR A 28 -13.05 -9.86 51.48
N LEU A 29 -11.93 -9.12 51.45
CA LEU A 29 -11.00 -9.14 50.32
C LEU A 29 -10.30 -10.49 50.15
N THR A 30 -9.96 -11.17 51.25
CA THR A 30 -9.35 -12.51 51.23
C THR A 30 -10.33 -13.56 50.71
N LEU A 31 -11.61 -13.52 51.12
CA LEU A 31 -12.66 -14.37 50.55
C LEU A 31 -12.87 -14.10 49.06
N LEU A 32 -12.78 -12.83 48.64
CA LEU A 32 -12.90 -12.44 47.23
C LEU A 32 -11.75 -13.03 46.40
N GLU A 33 -10.51 -12.99 46.89
CA GLU A 33 -9.34 -13.62 46.26
C GLU A 33 -9.45 -15.15 46.20
N HIS A 34 -9.88 -15.80 47.28
CA HIS A 34 -10.13 -17.26 47.27
C HIS A 34 -11.20 -17.66 46.24
N SER A 35 -12.25 -16.84 46.06
CA SER A 35 -13.28 -17.07 45.04
C SER A 35 -12.81 -16.86 43.60
N ARG A 36 -11.70 -16.13 43.40
CA ARG A 36 -11.20 -15.68 42.09
C ARG A 36 -9.71 -16.04 41.95
N PRO A 37 -9.36 -17.26 41.48
CA PRO A 37 -7.96 -17.72 41.42
C PRO A 37 -7.05 -16.94 40.44
N TRP A 38 -7.62 -16.01 39.67
CA TRP A 38 -6.93 -15.06 38.81
C TRP A 38 -6.71 -13.69 39.49
N LEU A 39 -7.36 -13.41 40.62
CA LEU A 39 -7.11 -12.20 41.41
C LEU A 39 -5.79 -12.37 42.16
N SER A 40 -4.99 -11.31 42.22
CA SER A 40 -3.82 -11.23 43.09
C SER A 40 -3.93 -9.92 43.85
N LEU A 41 -4.24 -10.00 45.14
CA LEU A 41 -4.47 -8.85 46.00
C LEU A 41 -3.26 -8.60 46.89
N SER A 42 -2.86 -7.33 46.99
CA SER A 42 -1.79 -6.88 47.88
C SER A 42 -2.25 -5.62 48.59
N TYR A 43 -1.90 -5.47 49.86
CA TYR A 43 -2.30 -4.30 50.65
C TYR A 43 -1.08 -3.61 51.27
N TYR A 44 -1.22 -2.30 51.48
CA TYR A 44 -0.14 -1.44 51.96
C TYR A 44 -0.68 -0.34 52.86
N THR A 45 0.15 0.14 53.79
CA THR A 45 -0.15 1.30 54.62
C THR A 45 0.35 2.58 53.93
N ALA A 46 -0.53 3.58 53.79
CA ALA A 46 -0.18 4.90 53.28
C ALA A 46 0.88 5.57 54.18
N GLY A 47 1.79 6.34 53.59
CA GLY A 47 2.89 6.97 54.33
C GLY A 47 4.10 6.06 54.64
N HIS A 48 3.96 4.72 54.59
CA HIS A 48 5.08 3.79 54.80
C HIS A 48 5.86 3.48 53.51
N LEU A 49 5.27 3.70 52.34
CA LEU A 49 5.91 3.47 51.04
C LEU A 49 6.83 4.63 50.69
N ASN A 50 8.07 4.32 50.29
CA ASN A 50 8.94 5.31 49.64
C ASN A 50 8.55 5.52 48.16
N GLU A 51 9.11 6.55 47.52
CA GLU A 51 8.76 6.91 46.13
C GLU A 51 9.01 5.78 45.12
N PHE A 52 10.12 5.06 45.26
CA PHE A 52 10.47 3.96 44.35
C PHE A 52 9.49 2.78 44.50
N GLU A 53 9.14 2.43 45.74
CA GLU A 53 8.14 1.39 46.03
C GLU A 53 6.75 1.77 45.53
N PHE A 54 6.33 3.02 45.72
CA PHE A 54 5.04 3.51 45.24
C PHE A 54 4.97 3.49 43.70
N ASN A 55 6.02 3.94 43.02
CA ASN A 55 6.09 3.90 41.55
C ASN A 55 6.06 2.44 41.03
N LYS A 56 6.82 1.54 41.66
CA LYS A 56 6.81 0.11 41.35
C LYS A 56 5.43 -0.53 41.61
N LEU A 57 4.72 -0.11 42.65
CA LEU A 57 3.34 -0.52 42.91
C LEU A 57 2.43 -0.08 41.77
N LEU A 58 2.45 1.21 41.39
CA LEU A 58 1.62 1.74 40.31
C LEU A 58 1.86 1.05 38.95
N ASP A 59 3.12 0.80 38.59
CA ASP A 59 3.48 0.17 37.31
C ASP A 59 3.04 -1.30 37.20
N ASN A 60 2.91 -2.01 38.33
CA ASN A 60 2.51 -3.43 38.38
C ASN A 60 1.03 -3.66 38.73
N THR A 61 0.26 -2.60 39.02
CA THR A 61 -1.13 -2.69 39.45
C THR A 61 -2.10 -2.45 38.28
N ASP A 62 -3.15 -3.28 38.18
CA ASP A 62 -4.24 -3.08 37.23
C ASP A 62 -5.38 -2.27 37.86
N VAL A 63 -5.72 -2.54 39.13
CA VAL A 63 -6.75 -1.82 39.91
C VAL A 63 -6.17 -1.34 41.25
N PHE A 64 -6.22 -0.03 41.49
CA PHE A 64 -5.73 0.60 42.72
C PHE A 64 -6.93 0.97 43.61
N LEU A 65 -7.05 0.27 44.73
CA LEU A 65 -8.05 0.54 45.75
C LEU A 65 -7.44 1.46 46.80
N PHE A 66 -8.21 2.42 47.31
CA PHE A 66 -7.80 3.22 48.45
C PHE A 66 -8.95 3.42 49.44
N ALA A 67 -8.68 3.17 50.71
CA ALA A 67 -9.62 3.40 51.80
C ALA A 67 -9.79 4.90 52.05
N ALA A 68 -10.85 5.47 51.48
CA ALA A 68 -11.20 6.86 51.67
C ALA A 68 -11.67 7.11 53.10
N SER A 69 -10.91 7.96 53.79
CA SER A 69 -11.17 8.49 55.13
C SER A 69 -10.55 9.89 55.24
N THR A 70 -10.85 10.62 56.32
CA THR A 70 -10.17 11.89 56.63
C THR A 70 -8.67 11.72 56.85
N ASP A 71 -8.25 10.64 57.51
CA ASP A 71 -6.85 10.35 57.81
C ASP A 71 -6.09 9.97 56.52
N PHE A 72 -6.70 9.18 55.63
CA PHE A 72 -6.12 8.84 54.32
C PHE A 72 -5.94 10.07 53.42
N LEU A 73 -6.92 10.99 53.39
CA LEU A 73 -6.78 12.24 52.64
C LEU A 73 -5.67 13.13 53.23
N ALA A 74 -5.48 13.13 54.55
CA ALA A 74 -4.37 13.84 55.19
C ALA A 74 -3.00 13.22 54.85
N ASP A 75 -2.88 11.90 54.76
CA ASP A 75 -1.66 11.23 54.30
C ASP A 75 -1.39 11.46 52.80
N CYS A 76 -2.44 11.51 51.98
CA CYS A 76 -2.32 11.88 50.56
C CYS A 76 -1.71 13.28 50.35
N LEU A 77 -2.01 14.25 51.23
CA LEU A 77 -1.37 15.57 51.19
C LEU A 77 0.14 15.52 51.43
N LYS A 78 0.63 14.57 52.24
CA LYS A 78 2.08 14.37 52.51
C LYS A 78 2.81 13.77 51.29
N GLN A 79 2.12 12.94 50.50
CA GLN A 79 2.66 12.24 49.31
C GLN A 79 1.99 12.71 48.01
N GLN A 80 1.76 14.03 47.89
CA GLN A 80 0.92 14.60 46.83
C GLN A 80 1.41 14.27 45.41
N ALA A 81 2.71 14.16 45.18
CA ALA A 81 3.27 13.83 43.87
C ALA A 81 2.90 12.40 43.41
N GLN A 82 3.03 11.42 44.30
CA GLN A 82 2.74 10.01 44.03
C GLN A 82 1.25 9.77 43.79
N PHE A 83 0.38 10.42 44.56
CA PHE A 83 -1.07 10.33 44.33
C PHE A 83 -1.54 11.08 43.08
N ARG A 84 -0.90 12.20 42.70
CA ARG A 84 -1.12 12.82 41.38
C ARG A 84 -0.73 11.87 40.25
N LEU A 85 0.43 11.21 40.35
CA LEU A 85 0.87 10.22 39.36
C LEU A 85 -0.12 9.04 39.25
N ALA A 86 -0.66 8.55 40.37
CA ALA A 86 -1.71 7.53 40.39
C ALA A 86 -3.00 8.00 39.68
N MET A 87 -3.41 9.25 39.89
CA MET A 87 -4.57 9.84 39.20
C MET A 87 -4.32 10.09 37.72
N ASP A 88 -3.10 10.44 37.33
CA ASP A 88 -2.73 10.55 35.91
C ASP A 88 -2.68 9.16 35.25
N TYR A 89 -2.16 8.14 35.92
CA TYR A 89 -2.27 6.74 35.46
C TYR A 89 -3.73 6.31 35.30
N HIS A 90 -4.62 6.77 36.18
CA HIS A 90 -6.05 6.53 36.07
C HIS A 90 -6.67 7.23 34.84
N ARG A 91 -6.44 8.53 34.66
CA ARG A 91 -6.90 9.32 33.50
C ARG A 91 -6.34 8.84 32.16
N LEU A 92 -5.14 8.28 32.18
CA LEU A 92 -4.48 7.67 31.02
C LEU A 92 -4.99 6.24 30.75
N GLY A 93 -5.79 5.63 31.64
CA GLY A 93 -6.28 4.26 31.48
C GLY A 93 -5.19 3.20 31.65
N ARG A 94 -4.08 3.52 32.32
CA ARG A 94 -3.03 2.55 32.71
C ARG A 94 -3.44 1.72 33.93
N LEU A 95 -4.27 2.33 34.77
CA LEU A 95 -4.70 1.90 36.09
C LEU A 95 -6.20 2.22 36.26
N LYS A 96 -6.94 1.41 37.02
CA LYS A 96 -8.30 1.77 37.46
C LYS A 96 -8.28 2.12 38.95
N ALA A 97 -8.45 3.39 39.29
CA ALA A 97 -8.51 3.84 40.68
C ALA A 97 -9.95 3.73 41.23
N VAL A 98 -10.10 3.20 42.44
CA VAL A 98 -11.39 2.99 43.11
C VAL A 98 -11.26 3.39 44.57
N SER A 99 -12.11 4.32 45.01
CA SER A 99 -12.24 4.69 46.42
C SER A 99 -13.17 3.73 47.16
N LEU A 100 -12.72 3.24 48.31
CA LEU A 100 -13.49 2.45 49.26
C LEU A 100 -13.82 3.38 50.45
N LEU A 101 -15.05 3.88 50.53
CA LEU A 101 -15.48 4.85 51.52
C LEU A 101 -15.68 4.19 52.90
N MET A 102 -14.59 4.02 53.63
CA MET A 102 -14.61 3.36 54.95
C MET A 102 -15.21 4.29 56.02
N ARG A 103 -14.88 5.59 55.96
CA ARG A 103 -15.33 6.63 56.90
C ARG A 103 -15.77 7.87 56.14
N ALA A 104 -16.66 8.66 56.73
CA ALA A 104 -17.17 9.90 56.13
C ALA A 104 -16.01 10.88 55.81
N CYS A 105 -15.89 11.31 54.55
CA CYS A 105 -14.90 12.30 54.11
C CYS A 105 -15.34 13.01 52.81
N SER A 106 -14.81 14.21 52.55
CA SER A 106 -15.12 14.98 51.34
C SER A 106 -14.21 14.56 50.17
N LEU A 107 -14.64 13.57 49.39
CA LEU A 107 -13.94 13.19 48.16
C LEU A 107 -14.15 14.18 47.01
N ARG A 108 -15.27 14.92 47.00
CA ARG A 108 -15.65 15.85 45.91
C ARG A 108 -14.65 16.99 45.73
N GLU A 109 -14.04 17.45 46.81
CA GLU A 109 -13.07 18.55 46.82
C GLU A 109 -11.63 18.07 46.61
N SER A 110 -11.44 16.75 46.42
CA SER A 110 -10.12 16.13 46.29
C SER A 110 -9.76 15.76 44.85
N ILE A 111 -8.49 15.41 44.63
CA ILE A 111 -8.00 14.85 43.36
C ILE A 111 -8.68 13.51 42.97
N PHE A 112 -9.36 12.86 43.92
CA PHE A 112 -10.07 11.59 43.73
C PHE A 112 -11.52 11.77 43.27
N SER A 113 -12.00 13.00 43.07
CA SER A 113 -13.37 13.32 42.61
C SER A 113 -13.80 12.66 41.30
N GLN A 114 -12.85 12.16 40.50
CA GLN A 114 -13.07 11.43 39.24
C GLN A 114 -13.06 9.89 39.41
N CYS A 115 -12.71 9.38 40.59
CA CYS A 115 -12.64 7.93 40.85
C CYS A 115 -14.03 7.33 41.09
N ILE A 116 -14.14 6.02 40.87
CA ILE A 116 -15.35 5.27 41.27
C ILE A 116 -15.38 5.21 42.81
N MET A 117 -16.54 5.50 43.39
CA MET A 117 -16.77 5.43 44.83
C MET A 117 -17.62 4.23 45.19
N LEU A 118 -17.10 3.39 46.10
CA LEU A 118 -17.80 2.27 46.72
C LEU A 118 -18.01 2.56 48.21
N PRO A 119 -19.15 2.19 48.80
CA PRO A 119 -20.31 1.60 48.13
C PRO A 119 -21.06 2.65 47.28
N ALA A 120 -21.75 2.19 46.24
CA ALA A 120 -22.27 3.06 45.17
C ALA A 120 -23.38 4.03 45.61
N ASN A 121 -24.00 3.79 46.76
CA ASN A 121 -24.94 4.72 47.41
C ASN A 121 -24.25 5.93 48.07
N GLY A 122 -22.91 5.90 48.24
CA GLY A 122 -22.14 6.97 48.88
C GLY A 122 -22.21 6.97 50.41
N GLU A 123 -22.81 5.95 51.03
CA GLU A 123 -22.84 5.79 52.48
C GLU A 123 -21.52 5.17 52.98
N PRO A 124 -20.75 5.82 53.87
CA PRO A 124 -19.51 5.24 54.38
C PRO A 124 -19.77 3.93 55.14
N ALA A 125 -18.81 3.01 55.17
CA ALA A 125 -18.94 1.76 55.91
C ALA A 125 -19.14 1.97 57.42
N SER A 126 -18.68 3.10 57.95
CA SER A 126 -18.94 3.55 59.33
C SER A 126 -20.30 4.26 59.53
N SER A 127 -21.17 4.35 58.51
CA SER A 127 -22.46 5.06 58.60
C SER A 127 -23.46 4.30 59.47
N PRO A 128 -24.21 4.97 60.37
CA PRO A 128 -25.34 4.35 61.08
C PRO A 128 -26.53 4.05 60.16
N ALA A 129 -26.49 4.44 58.88
CA ALA A 129 -27.48 4.04 57.88
C ALA A 129 -27.43 2.53 57.56
N TRP A 130 -26.30 1.87 57.82
CA TRP A 130 -26.16 0.42 57.69
C TRP A 130 -26.68 -0.29 58.94
N ARG A 131 -27.39 -1.41 58.75
CA ARG A 131 -27.87 -2.24 59.87
C ARG A 131 -26.70 -2.86 60.66
N THR A 132 -25.65 -3.28 59.96
CA THR A 132 -24.36 -3.72 60.52
C THR A 132 -23.21 -3.25 59.62
N ARG A 133 -21.97 -3.25 60.13
CA ARG A 133 -20.79 -2.99 59.27
C ARG A 133 -20.60 -4.08 58.22
N ASP A 134 -20.97 -5.31 58.54
CA ASP A 134 -20.88 -6.44 57.62
C ASP A 134 -21.77 -6.25 56.39
N ASP A 135 -22.98 -5.69 56.55
CA ASP A 135 -23.84 -5.30 55.42
C ASP A 135 -23.14 -4.29 54.48
N ALA A 136 -22.41 -3.33 55.06
CA ALA A 136 -21.65 -2.34 54.29
C ALA A 136 -20.45 -2.96 53.57
N TYR A 137 -19.68 -3.83 54.25
CA TYR A 137 -18.54 -4.53 53.68
C TYR A 137 -18.97 -5.50 52.56
N LEU A 138 -20.10 -6.20 52.72
CA LEU A 138 -20.71 -7.02 51.66
C LEU A 138 -21.13 -6.18 50.45
N ALA A 139 -21.75 -5.01 50.67
CA ALA A 139 -22.12 -4.11 49.58
C ALA A 139 -20.90 -3.57 48.81
N ILE A 140 -19.80 -3.23 49.51
CA ILE A 140 -18.52 -2.85 48.89
C ILE A 140 -17.93 -4.04 48.13
N GLN A 141 -17.89 -5.23 48.74
CA GLN A 141 -17.32 -6.44 48.14
C GLN A 141 -18.04 -6.83 46.85
N ALA A 142 -19.38 -6.80 46.83
CA ALA A 142 -20.19 -7.10 45.66
C ALA A 142 -19.93 -6.12 44.51
N ALA A 143 -19.98 -4.81 44.78
CA ALA A 143 -19.71 -3.80 43.76
C ALA A 143 -18.25 -3.78 43.28
N LEU A 144 -17.30 -4.15 44.15
CA LEU A 144 -15.90 -4.36 43.77
C LEU A 144 -15.76 -5.56 42.84
N ALA A 145 -16.48 -6.66 43.09
CA ALA A 145 -16.45 -7.86 42.27
C ALA A 145 -16.74 -7.55 40.79
N ASP A 146 -17.82 -6.82 40.51
CA ASP A 146 -18.19 -6.39 39.14
C ASP A 146 -17.10 -5.53 38.48
N ILE A 147 -16.47 -4.64 39.26
CA ILE A 147 -15.39 -3.78 38.78
C ILE A 147 -14.14 -4.59 38.41
N LEU A 148 -13.80 -5.61 39.20
CA LEU A 148 -12.66 -6.50 38.94
C LEU A 148 -12.90 -7.40 37.73
N ASP A 149 -14.10 -7.98 37.61
CA ASP A 149 -14.47 -8.83 36.48
C ASP A 149 -14.47 -8.04 35.16
N SER A 150 -14.97 -6.80 35.19
CA SER A 150 -14.86 -5.82 34.09
C SER A 150 -13.41 -5.45 33.75
N ALA A 151 -12.57 -5.21 34.76
CA ALA A 151 -11.15 -4.88 34.57
C ALA A 151 -10.36 -6.04 33.95
N LEU A 152 -10.62 -7.28 34.38
CA LEU A 152 -10.03 -8.49 33.79
C LEU A 152 -10.43 -8.66 32.32
N ALA A 153 -11.70 -8.45 31.97
CA ALA A 153 -12.17 -8.52 30.59
C ALA A 153 -11.47 -7.47 29.70
N HIS A 154 -11.31 -6.23 30.19
CA HIS A 154 -10.56 -5.19 29.49
C HIS A 154 -9.08 -5.55 29.33
N LYS A 155 -8.42 -6.02 30.40
CA LYS A 155 -7.01 -6.45 30.38
C LYS A 155 -6.76 -7.55 29.35
N ARG A 156 -7.59 -8.61 29.36
CA ARG A 156 -7.51 -9.71 28.38
C ARG A 156 -7.69 -9.23 26.94
N LYS A 157 -8.60 -8.27 26.70
CA LYS A 157 -8.78 -7.67 25.36
C LYS A 157 -7.52 -6.90 24.94
N LEU A 158 -6.99 -6.04 25.81
CA LEU A 158 -5.75 -5.27 25.56
C LEU A 158 -4.56 -6.21 25.26
N GLU A 159 -4.35 -7.23 26.09
CA GLU A 159 -3.25 -8.20 25.93
C GLU A 159 -3.38 -9.00 24.63
N LYS A 160 -4.59 -9.43 24.26
CA LYS A 160 -4.84 -10.09 22.98
C LYS A 160 -4.52 -9.17 21.80
N ARG A 161 -4.98 -7.92 21.82
CA ARG A 161 -4.74 -6.93 20.75
C ARG A 161 -3.24 -6.58 20.65
N TRP A 162 -2.52 -6.60 21.78
CA TRP A 162 -1.08 -6.46 21.81
C TRP A 162 -0.35 -7.65 21.18
N GLN A 163 -0.74 -8.89 21.53
CA GLN A 163 -0.21 -10.12 20.90
C GLN A 163 -0.50 -10.17 19.39
N GLU A 164 -1.70 -9.78 18.96
CA GLU A 164 -2.04 -9.64 17.53
C GLU A 164 -1.11 -8.65 16.81
N ALA A 165 -0.79 -7.51 17.44
CA ALA A 165 0.15 -6.52 16.89
C ALA A 165 1.60 -7.03 16.83
N GLN A 166 2.08 -7.66 17.90
CA GLN A 166 3.41 -8.28 17.95
C GLN A 166 3.55 -9.42 16.94
N ALA A 167 2.51 -10.24 16.74
CA ALA A 167 2.52 -11.34 15.78
C ALA A 167 2.52 -10.85 14.32
N SER A 168 1.85 -9.73 14.02
CA SER A 168 1.94 -9.10 12.69
C SER A 168 3.26 -8.36 12.47
N ASN A 169 3.86 -7.83 13.54
CA ASN A 169 5.10 -7.05 13.54
C ASN A 169 5.22 -6.04 12.37
N SER A 170 4.18 -5.23 12.16
CA SER A 170 4.08 -4.27 11.06
C SER A 170 3.77 -2.86 11.56
N VAL A 171 4.20 -1.85 10.79
CA VAL A 171 3.93 -0.43 11.10
C VAL A 171 2.42 -0.20 11.28
N GLN A 172 1.61 -0.79 10.41
CA GLN A 172 0.15 -0.66 10.40
C GLN A 172 -0.49 -1.34 11.62
N ALA A 173 0.01 -2.50 12.06
CA ALA A 173 -0.52 -3.18 13.23
C ALA A 173 -0.23 -2.42 14.53
N TYR A 174 1.01 -1.94 14.72
CA TYR A 174 1.33 -1.09 15.87
C TYR A 174 0.61 0.26 15.84
N TRP A 175 0.41 0.85 14.66
CA TRP A 175 -0.40 2.07 14.51
C TRP A 175 -1.87 1.84 14.88
N ALA A 176 -2.48 0.75 14.40
CA ALA A 176 -3.86 0.40 14.74
C ALA A 176 -4.04 0.11 16.25
N PHE A 177 -3.07 -0.59 16.85
CA PHE A 177 -3.03 -0.82 18.29
C PHE A 177 -2.93 0.48 19.10
N LEU A 178 -2.01 1.38 18.72
CA LEU A 178 -1.86 2.70 19.33
C LEU A 178 -3.09 3.59 19.15
N ARG A 179 -3.86 3.41 18.07
CA ARG A 179 -5.13 4.14 17.87
C ARG A 179 -6.25 3.63 18.80
N GLU A 180 -6.30 2.33 19.09
CA GLU A 180 -7.29 1.75 20.01
C GLU A 180 -6.88 1.93 21.49
N TYR A 181 -5.59 1.88 21.80
CA TYR A 181 -5.03 1.94 23.17
C TYR A 181 -3.88 2.98 23.31
N PRO A 182 -4.10 4.28 23.00
CA PRO A 182 -3.04 5.28 22.88
C PRO A 182 -2.24 5.55 24.16
N ARG A 183 -2.76 5.16 25.32
CA ARG A 183 -2.23 5.53 26.64
C ARG A 183 -1.98 4.32 27.56
N CYS A 184 -2.01 3.10 27.02
CA CYS A 184 -1.80 1.86 27.79
C CYS A 184 -0.34 1.65 28.26
N ARG A 185 -0.08 0.52 28.95
CA ARG A 185 1.27 0.11 29.37
C ARG A 185 2.20 -0.14 28.17
N TYR A 186 1.70 -0.84 27.14
CA TYR A 186 2.45 -1.18 25.93
C TYR A 186 2.65 0.00 24.97
N ALA A 187 2.00 1.16 25.18
CA ALA A 187 2.03 2.26 24.22
C ALA A 187 3.45 2.77 23.91
N ARG A 188 4.34 2.86 24.91
CA ARG A 188 5.75 3.26 24.69
C ARG A 188 6.52 2.23 23.86
N GLU A 189 6.30 0.95 24.12
CA GLU A 189 6.96 -0.16 23.42
C GLU A 189 6.45 -0.27 21.97
N ALA A 190 5.13 -0.25 21.77
CA ALA A 190 4.49 -0.20 20.46
C ALA A 190 4.98 0.99 19.61
N GLN A 191 5.15 2.16 20.24
CA GLN A 191 5.67 3.36 19.59
C GLN A 191 7.15 3.23 19.20
N ARG A 192 7.95 2.54 20.02
CA ARG A 192 9.36 2.23 19.71
C ARG A 192 9.46 1.24 18.54
N LEU A 193 8.77 0.09 18.63
CA LEU A 193 8.75 -0.94 17.59
C LEU A 193 8.22 -0.41 16.25
N ARG A 194 7.20 0.45 16.27
CA ARG A 194 6.71 1.12 15.06
C ARG A 194 7.81 1.97 14.40
N ASN A 195 8.53 2.77 15.18
CA ASN A 195 9.58 3.64 14.67
C ASN A 195 10.80 2.84 14.18
N GLU A 196 11.16 1.74 14.85
CA GLU A 196 12.23 0.83 14.41
C GLU A 196 11.90 0.18 13.05
N LEU A 197 10.65 -0.22 12.83
CA LEU A 197 10.20 -0.79 11.56
C LEU A 197 10.11 0.25 10.43
N ASP A 198 9.51 1.40 10.71
CA ASP A 198 9.38 2.53 9.78
C ASP A 198 10.77 3.01 9.32
N GLU A 199 11.73 3.10 10.24
CA GLU A 199 13.11 3.44 9.90
C GLU A 199 13.82 2.37 9.05
N LYS A 200 13.56 1.08 9.34
CA LYS A 200 14.10 -0.02 8.54
C LYS A 200 13.58 0.00 7.10
N GLU A 201 12.32 0.35 6.89
CA GLU A 201 11.73 0.52 5.56
C GLU A 201 12.35 1.74 4.83
N LEU A 202 12.51 2.87 5.52
CA LEU A 202 13.18 4.07 4.98
C LEU A 202 14.65 3.80 4.60
N TRP A 203 15.40 3.10 5.44
CA TRP A 203 16.80 2.76 5.17
C TRP A 203 16.93 1.78 4.00
N SER A 204 16.15 0.69 4.00
CA SER A 204 16.19 -0.31 2.91
C SER A 204 15.80 0.31 1.56
N ARG A 205 14.92 1.32 1.56
CA ARG A 205 14.63 2.10 0.36
C ARG A 205 15.83 2.95 -0.07
N ALA A 206 16.48 3.67 0.85
CA ALA A 206 17.66 4.47 0.54
C ALA A 206 18.83 3.62 0.01
N GLU A 207 19.08 2.44 0.58
CA GLU A 207 20.08 1.47 0.07
C GLU A 207 19.73 0.92 -1.32
N LYS A 208 18.44 0.72 -1.62
CA LYS A 208 17.98 0.22 -2.92
C LYS A 208 18.05 1.29 -4.00
N GLU A 209 17.82 2.56 -3.63
CA GLU A 209 17.98 3.70 -4.54
C GLU A 209 19.47 4.06 -4.71
N ASP A 210 20.29 3.93 -3.66
CA ASP A 210 21.73 4.26 -3.56
C ASP A 210 22.10 5.62 -4.21
N THR A 211 21.27 6.64 -3.97
CA THR A 211 21.50 8.01 -4.43
C THR A 211 21.55 8.98 -3.26
N ALA A 212 22.31 10.08 -3.41
CA ALA A 212 22.39 11.12 -2.39
C ALA A 212 20.98 11.67 -2.00
N PRO A 213 20.05 11.98 -2.93
CA PRO A 213 18.67 12.34 -2.58
C PRO A 213 17.92 11.29 -1.75
N GLY A 214 18.12 9.99 -2.01
CA GLY A 214 17.52 8.92 -1.22
C GLY A 214 18.02 8.90 0.23
N TYR A 215 19.33 9.09 0.43
CA TYR A 215 19.91 9.21 1.78
C TYR A 215 19.54 10.52 2.48
N TYR A 216 19.43 11.64 1.77
CA TYR A 216 18.88 12.89 2.33
C TYR A 216 17.40 12.75 2.74
N TYR A 217 16.61 11.99 1.97
CA TYR A 217 15.23 11.66 2.34
C TYR A 217 15.17 10.82 3.63
N TYR A 218 16.02 9.79 3.75
CA TYR A 218 16.19 9.03 5.00
C TYR A 218 16.55 9.96 6.17
N LEU A 219 17.59 10.80 6.04
CA LEU A 219 18.06 11.70 7.11
C LEU A 219 17.02 12.75 7.55
N SER A 220 16.02 13.06 6.72
CA SER A 220 14.96 14.03 7.02
C SER A 220 13.68 13.41 7.58
N HIS A 221 13.44 12.11 7.36
CA HIS A 221 12.21 11.42 7.75
C HIS A 221 12.41 10.31 8.80
N ALA A 222 13.63 9.83 9.01
CA ALA A 222 13.93 8.75 9.95
C ALA A 222 13.65 9.16 11.42
N PRO A 223 12.83 8.39 12.17
CA PRO A 223 12.39 8.76 13.51
C PRO A 223 13.45 8.58 14.62
N LEU A 224 14.50 7.78 14.40
CA LEU A 224 15.53 7.42 15.38
C LEU A 224 16.97 7.73 14.89
N LEU A 225 17.18 7.86 13.57
CA LEU A 225 18.46 8.23 12.93
C LEU A 225 19.63 7.25 13.23
N LEU A 226 19.30 5.95 13.32
CA LEU A 226 20.23 4.85 13.63
C LEU A 226 21.41 4.80 12.65
N ASN A 227 21.14 4.97 11.35
CA ASN A 227 22.12 4.85 10.26
C ASN A 227 22.64 6.21 9.77
N ARG A 228 22.49 7.29 10.56
CA ARG A 228 22.86 8.66 10.13
C ARG A 228 24.30 8.79 9.63
N LEU A 229 25.24 8.04 10.23
CA LEU A 229 26.66 8.11 9.91
C LEU A 229 26.93 7.39 8.58
N GLU A 230 26.31 6.25 8.34
CA GLU A 230 26.44 5.53 7.08
C GLU A 230 25.77 6.33 5.96
N ALA A 231 24.58 6.89 6.18
CA ALA A 231 23.92 7.79 5.23
C ALA A 231 24.84 8.96 4.80
N ALA A 232 25.49 9.64 5.75
CA ALA A 232 26.41 10.73 5.46
C ALA A 232 27.66 10.28 4.70
N LEU A 233 28.22 9.10 5.02
CA LEU A 233 29.37 8.53 4.29
C LEU A 233 29.01 8.09 2.87
N ARG A 234 27.79 7.57 2.66
CA ARG A 234 27.24 7.23 1.34
C ARG A 234 27.07 8.49 0.49
N ILE A 235 26.43 9.52 1.04
CA ILE A 235 26.27 10.84 0.39
C ILE A 235 27.63 11.39 -0.05
N SER A 236 28.60 11.48 0.87
CA SER A 236 29.94 12.02 0.56
C SER A 236 30.60 11.28 -0.60
N ARG A 237 30.57 9.94 -0.63
CA ARG A 237 31.14 9.15 -1.73
C ARG A 237 30.43 9.40 -3.06
N ILE A 238 29.10 9.42 -3.05
CA ILE A 238 28.30 9.65 -4.26
C ILE A 238 28.56 11.06 -4.82
N GLU A 239 28.65 12.07 -3.95
CA GLU A 239 28.95 13.45 -4.33
C GLU A 239 30.39 13.59 -4.88
N ASP A 240 31.38 12.95 -4.25
CA ASP A 240 32.78 12.92 -4.72
C ASP A 240 32.93 12.23 -6.10
N ASP A 241 32.28 11.06 -6.28
CA ASP A 241 32.28 10.30 -7.54
C ASP A 241 31.54 11.04 -8.66
N GLU A 242 30.44 11.74 -8.33
CA GLU A 242 29.70 12.59 -9.27
C GLU A 242 30.58 13.77 -9.72
N GLU A 243 31.19 14.48 -8.78
CA GLU A 243 32.05 15.64 -9.05
C GLU A 243 33.29 15.25 -9.87
N ALA A 244 33.84 14.04 -9.68
CA ALA A 244 34.92 13.51 -10.50
C ALA A 244 34.48 13.24 -11.95
N ASN A 245 33.34 12.57 -12.15
CA ASN A 245 32.80 12.28 -13.48
C ASN A 245 32.35 13.54 -14.22
N TRP A 246 31.80 14.53 -13.52
CA TRP A 246 31.45 15.81 -14.11
C TRP A 246 32.68 16.59 -14.59
N ARG A 247 33.73 16.68 -13.78
CA ARG A 247 35.00 17.32 -14.17
C ARG A 247 35.64 16.66 -15.39
N GLU A 248 35.58 15.33 -15.52
CA GLU A 248 36.04 14.64 -16.73
C GLU A 248 35.18 14.99 -17.97
N ALA A 249 33.86 15.09 -17.81
CA ALA A 249 32.94 15.41 -18.89
C ALA A 249 33.07 16.86 -19.39
N ASP A 250 33.08 17.85 -18.48
CA ASP A 250 33.27 19.26 -18.85
C ASP A 250 34.72 19.58 -19.25
N GLY A 251 35.72 18.87 -18.74
CA GLY A 251 37.11 19.03 -19.19
C GLY A 251 37.31 18.61 -20.66
N ASN A 252 36.77 17.45 -21.04
CA ASN A 252 36.97 16.86 -22.37
C ASN A 252 35.90 17.24 -23.41
N LYS A 253 34.72 17.69 -22.96
CA LYS A 253 33.60 18.18 -23.78
C LYS A 253 33.18 17.24 -24.91
N THR A 254 33.02 15.95 -24.61
CA THR A 254 32.53 14.94 -25.57
C THR A 254 31.09 14.52 -25.30
N LEU A 255 30.34 14.24 -26.38
CA LEU A 255 29.02 13.61 -26.31
C LEU A 255 29.04 12.21 -25.67
N GLU A 256 30.21 11.57 -25.61
CA GLU A 256 30.36 10.31 -24.90
C GLU A 256 30.32 10.53 -23.38
N LEU A 257 31.08 11.49 -22.88
CA LEU A 257 31.25 11.71 -21.45
C LEU A 257 30.04 12.38 -20.78
N PHE A 258 29.44 13.42 -21.38
CA PHE A 258 28.20 13.99 -20.84
C PHE A 258 27.07 12.96 -20.78
N PHE A 259 26.93 12.17 -21.85
CA PHE A 259 26.10 10.97 -21.89
C PHE A 259 26.39 9.94 -20.78
N ARG A 260 27.68 9.63 -20.53
CA ARG A 260 28.12 8.65 -19.52
C ARG A 260 27.77 9.16 -18.12
N TYR A 261 28.11 10.41 -17.82
CA TYR A 261 27.73 11.12 -16.61
C TYR A 261 26.20 11.07 -16.40
N ARG A 262 25.39 11.46 -17.40
CA ARG A 262 23.93 11.48 -17.25
C ARG A 262 23.30 10.09 -17.04
N ALA A 263 23.95 9.03 -17.52
CA ALA A 263 23.51 7.65 -17.31
C ALA A 263 23.93 7.09 -15.94
N ALA A 264 25.10 7.49 -15.43
CA ALA A 264 25.61 7.08 -14.11
C ALA A 264 24.91 7.83 -12.95
N PHE A 265 24.60 9.11 -13.14
CA PHE A 265 24.02 9.99 -12.10
C PHE A 265 22.64 10.54 -12.53
N PRO A 266 21.61 9.70 -12.73
CA PRO A 266 20.32 10.13 -13.31
C PRO A 266 19.57 11.21 -12.52
N GLY A 267 19.84 11.35 -11.22
CA GLY A 267 19.36 12.43 -10.35
C GLY A 267 20.45 13.40 -9.87
N GLY A 268 21.61 13.41 -10.54
CA GLY A 268 22.77 14.22 -10.16
C GLY A 268 22.59 15.73 -10.36
N LYS A 269 23.42 16.50 -9.66
CA LYS A 269 23.44 17.97 -9.62
C LYS A 269 23.61 18.61 -11.00
N TYR A 270 24.46 18.06 -11.86
CA TYR A 270 24.83 18.65 -13.17
C TYR A 270 24.02 18.08 -14.36
N GLN A 271 22.86 17.46 -14.11
CA GLN A 271 22.02 16.86 -15.14
C GLN A 271 21.57 17.84 -16.24
N GLU A 272 21.28 19.09 -15.87
CA GLU A 272 20.79 20.10 -16.81
C GLU A 272 21.95 20.70 -17.63
N GLU A 273 23.07 21.01 -17.00
CA GLU A 273 24.30 21.46 -17.65
C GLU A 273 24.80 20.43 -18.67
N ALA A 274 24.81 19.15 -18.28
CA ALA A 274 25.12 18.04 -19.19
C ALA A 274 24.12 17.96 -20.36
N ARG A 275 22.82 18.19 -20.12
CA ARG A 275 21.78 18.18 -21.16
C ARG A 275 21.99 19.32 -22.17
N GLN A 276 22.29 20.52 -21.70
CA GLN A 276 22.53 21.69 -22.54
C GLN A 276 23.79 21.50 -23.42
N ALA A 277 24.88 20.98 -22.84
CA ALA A 277 26.10 20.67 -23.59
C ALA A 277 25.83 19.67 -24.74
N ILE A 278 25.05 18.62 -24.48
CA ILE A 278 24.66 17.63 -25.49
C ILE A 278 23.88 18.28 -26.65
N ILE A 279 22.90 19.13 -26.35
CA ILE A 279 22.06 19.78 -27.37
C ILE A 279 22.91 20.69 -28.28
N GLY A 280 23.79 21.51 -27.69
CA GLY A 280 24.66 22.42 -28.45
C GLY A 280 25.57 21.70 -29.44
N MET A 281 26.10 20.53 -29.08
CA MET A 281 26.97 19.73 -29.94
C MET A 281 26.25 19.00 -31.08
N LEU A 282 24.93 18.77 -30.96
CA LEU A 282 24.17 17.94 -31.90
C LEU A 282 23.48 18.72 -33.01
N ALA A 283 23.30 20.04 -32.86
CA ALA A 283 22.69 20.91 -33.86
C ALA A 283 23.51 21.07 -35.17
N GLY A 284 24.65 20.38 -35.32
CA GLY A 284 25.65 20.65 -36.37
C GLY A 284 25.73 19.74 -37.61
N ASN A 285 25.09 18.55 -37.70
CA ASN A 285 25.46 17.53 -38.75
C ASN A 285 24.31 16.55 -39.25
N VAL A 286 24.33 16.10 -40.55
CA VAL A 286 23.83 14.78 -41.18
C VAL A 286 22.65 14.71 -42.27
N LYS A 287 22.66 13.76 -43.29
CA LYS A 287 21.61 13.52 -44.40
C LYS A 287 21.13 12.07 -44.90
N LEU A 288 21.41 11.50 -46.12
CA LEU A 288 21.35 10.08 -46.79
C LEU A 288 20.07 9.10 -46.99
N GLU A 289 20.14 7.88 -47.68
CA GLU A 289 19.02 6.94 -48.25
C GLU A 289 19.32 5.39 -48.75
N GLY A 290 18.57 4.25 -48.47
CA GLY A 290 18.67 2.78 -49.01
C GLY A 290 18.00 1.51 -48.22
N TYR A 291 18.37 0.18 -48.35
CA TYR A 291 17.68 -1.07 -47.74
C TYR A 291 18.37 -2.54 -47.70
N TYR A 292 18.46 -3.38 -46.59
CA TYR A 292 18.98 -4.84 -46.52
C TYR A 292 18.52 -5.79 -45.34
N PRO A 293 18.49 -7.17 -45.38
CA PRO A 293 17.79 -8.09 -44.41
C PRO A 293 18.53 -8.94 -43.34
N ALA A 294 17.81 -9.33 -42.27
CA ALA A 294 18.35 -9.88 -41.01
C ALA A 294 17.75 -11.23 -40.55
N GLY A 295 18.50 -12.33 -40.73
CA GLY A 295 18.19 -13.65 -40.15
C GLY A 295 19.18 -14.13 -39.09
N MET A 296 20.49 -14.12 -39.40
CA MET A 296 21.49 -14.92 -38.66
C MET A 296 22.43 -14.16 -37.71
N SER A 297 22.38 -12.83 -37.66
CA SER A 297 23.46 -12.03 -37.05
C SER A 297 23.13 -11.35 -35.71
N SER A 298 21.91 -11.55 -35.17
CA SER A 298 21.37 -10.73 -34.07
C SER A 298 22.14 -10.82 -32.75
N ASN A 299 22.71 -11.96 -32.38
CA ASN A 299 23.29 -12.14 -31.04
C ASN A 299 24.82 -12.01 -31.03
N TYR A 300 25.50 -12.37 -32.12
CA TYR A 300 26.94 -12.16 -32.28
C TYR A 300 27.30 -10.69 -32.51
N LEU A 301 26.56 -9.97 -33.37
CA LEU A 301 26.88 -8.56 -33.67
C LEU A 301 26.52 -7.60 -32.52
N THR A 302 25.56 -7.95 -31.66
CA THR A 302 25.20 -7.12 -30.49
C THR A 302 26.38 -6.96 -29.51
N HIS A 303 27.23 -7.99 -29.39
CA HIS A 303 28.41 -7.97 -28.52
C HIS A 303 29.61 -7.21 -29.13
N GLN A 304 29.66 -7.04 -30.45
CA GLN A 304 30.72 -6.30 -31.14
C GLN A 304 30.33 -4.84 -31.45
N ALA A 305 29.03 -4.53 -31.53
CA ALA A 305 28.49 -3.19 -31.81
C ALA A 305 28.73 -2.15 -30.70
N HIS A 306 29.14 -2.57 -29.49
CA HIS A 306 29.41 -1.67 -28.37
C HIS A 306 30.70 -0.83 -28.52
N GLY A 307 31.52 -1.06 -29.55
CA GLY A 307 32.86 -0.47 -29.65
C GLY A 307 33.01 0.84 -30.44
N GLN A 308 32.20 1.13 -31.47
CA GLN A 308 32.57 2.13 -32.50
C GLN A 308 31.42 2.96 -33.16
N LEU A 309 30.26 3.17 -32.51
CA LEU A 309 29.16 3.99 -33.08
C LEU A 309 28.80 5.24 -32.25
N LYS A 310 28.40 6.33 -32.93
CA LYS A 310 28.05 7.62 -32.33
C LYS A 310 26.57 7.71 -31.91
N ARG A 311 26.29 8.62 -30.96
CA ARG A 311 25.16 8.52 -30.02
C ARG A 311 23.76 8.90 -30.53
N MET A 312 23.66 9.77 -31.55
CA MET A 312 22.36 10.20 -32.10
C MET A 312 21.71 9.14 -33.00
N GLU A 313 22.52 8.42 -33.79
CA GLU A 313 22.04 7.37 -34.69
C GLU A 313 21.60 6.15 -33.87
N LEU A 314 22.30 5.86 -32.77
CA LEU A 314 21.85 4.97 -31.68
C LEU A 314 20.50 5.40 -31.08
N PHE A 315 20.30 6.68 -30.76
CA PHE A 315 19.07 7.19 -30.16
C PHE A 315 17.85 7.09 -31.10
N ALA A 316 18.01 7.48 -32.36
CA ALA A 316 16.94 7.38 -33.35
C ALA A 316 16.51 5.92 -33.59
N LEU A 317 17.46 4.98 -33.67
CA LEU A 317 17.14 3.55 -33.81
C LEU A 317 16.46 2.98 -32.56
N ASN A 318 16.96 3.33 -31.37
CA ASN A 318 16.42 2.88 -30.08
C ASN A 318 15.02 3.42 -29.78
N ALA A 319 14.63 4.58 -30.34
CA ALA A 319 13.27 5.11 -30.22
C ALA A 319 12.31 4.56 -31.29
N TYR A 320 12.78 4.35 -32.53
CA TYR A 320 11.94 3.94 -33.65
C TYR A 320 11.64 2.44 -33.67
N LEU A 321 12.58 1.57 -33.25
CA LEU A 321 12.35 0.12 -33.23
C LEU A 321 11.21 -0.31 -32.27
N PRO A 322 11.13 0.20 -31.01
CA PRO A 322 10.00 -0.08 -30.12
C PRO A 322 8.66 0.45 -30.64
N TYR A 323 8.67 1.60 -31.32
CA TYR A 323 7.48 2.12 -32.00
C TYR A 323 6.96 1.16 -33.06
N CYS A 324 7.82 0.68 -33.97
CA CYS A 324 7.40 -0.27 -34.99
C CYS A 324 6.91 -1.60 -34.39
N TRP A 325 7.44 -2.03 -33.24
CA TRP A 325 6.94 -3.20 -32.50
C TRP A 325 5.55 -2.95 -31.87
N SER A 326 5.33 -1.77 -31.28
CA SER A 326 4.01 -1.36 -30.78
C SER A 326 2.97 -1.26 -31.91
N LEU A 327 3.34 -0.65 -33.03
CA LEU A 327 2.50 -0.49 -34.22
C LEU A 327 2.11 -1.85 -34.82
N ARG A 328 3.07 -2.80 -34.89
CA ARG A 328 2.84 -4.20 -35.25
C ARG A 328 1.80 -4.86 -34.34
N GLY A 329 1.98 -4.77 -33.02
CA GLY A 329 1.06 -5.37 -32.04
C GLY A 329 -0.35 -4.76 -32.09
N ASN A 330 -0.46 -3.47 -32.38
CA ASN A 330 -1.75 -2.80 -32.56
C ASN A 330 -2.44 -3.21 -33.88
N LEU A 331 -1.69 -3.39 -34.97
CA LEU A 331 -2.20 -3.97 -36.23
C LEU A 331 -2.69 -5.40 -36.02
N GLU A 332 -1.91 -6.26 -35.37
CA GLU A 332 -2.29 -7.66 -35.08
C GLU A 332 -3.58 -7.71 -34.23
N LYS A 333 -3.72 -6.84 -33.21
CA LYS A 333 -4.96 -6.69 -32.42
C LYS A 333 -6.13 -6.12 -33.22
N LEU A 334 -5.91 -5.16 -34.11
CA LEU A 334 -6.97 -4.56 -34.94
C LEU A 334 -7.52 -5.59 -35.93
N ILE A 335 -6.64 -6.33 -36.60
CA ILE A 335 -6.99 -7.43 -37.51
C ILE A 335 -7.79 -8.51 -36.75
N GLN A 336 -7.34 -8.92 -35.56
CA GLN A 336 -8.10 -9.84 -34.70
C GLN A 336 -9.48 -9.28 -34.29
N LYS A 337 -9.59 -7.99 -33.94
CA LYS A 337 -10.85 -7.36 -33.53
C LYS A 337 -11.84 -7.23 -34.69
N ILE A 338 -11.36 -6.98 -35.91
CA ILE A 338 -12.17 -6.98 -37.13
C ILE A 338 -12.62 -8.42 -37.43
N ALA A 339 -11.72 -9.40 -37.41
CA ALA A 339 -12.06 -10.82 -37.61
C ALA A 339 -13.05 -11.37 -36.57
N PHE A 340 -12.94 -10.96 -35.31
CA PHE A 340 -13.89 -11.35 -34.26
C PHE A 340 -15.29 -10.74 -34.48
N ARG A 341 -15.36 -9.45 -34.88
CA ARG A 341 -16.63 -8.81 -35.27
C ARG A 341 -17.25 -9.46 -36.52
N GLN A 342 -16.45 -9.98 -37.45
CA GLN A 342 -16.93 -10.73 -38.62
C GLN A 342 -17.64 -12.04 -38.24
N LEU A 343 -17.32 -12.66 -37.10
CA LEU A 343 -18.07 -13.85 -36.63
C LEU A 343 -19.41 -13.46 -35.98
N LEU A 344 -19.43 -12.35 -35.25
CA LEU A 344 -20.60 -11.92 -34.46
C LEU A 344 -21.76 -11.39 -35.32
N TYR A 345 -21.51 -10.60 -36.35
CA TYR A 345 -22.60 -10.03 -37.15
C TYR A 345 -23.45 -11.07 -37.92
N PRO A 346 -22.87 -12.09 -38.58
CA PRO A 346 -23.65 -13.17 -39.18
C PRO A 346 -24.42 -13.99 -38.14
N VAL A 347 -23.80 -14.29 -36.98
CA VAL A 347 -24.43 -15.04 -35.90
C VAL A 347 -25.59 -14.27 -35.27
N TYR A 348 -25.43 -12.97 -34.99
CA TYR A 348 -26.55 -12.13 -34.51
C TYR A 348 -27.64 -11.97 -35.56
N SER A 349 -27.29 -11.82 -36.85
CA SER A 349 -28.29 -11.72 -37.92
C SER A 349 -29.07 -13.04 -38.06
N PHE A 350 -28.40 -14.18 -37.96
CA PHE A 350 -29.01 -15.51 -37.96
C PHE A 350 -29.89 -15.74 -36.73
N LEU A 351 -29.41 -15.41 -35.52
CA LEU A 351 -30.17 -15.51 -34.28
C LEU A 351 -31.40 -14.58 -34.27
N LEU A 352 -31.28 -13.35 -34.78
CA LEU A 352 -32.40 -12.42 -34.92
C LEU A 352 -33.45 -12.96 -35.90
N LEU A 353 -33.01 -13.54 -37.02
CA LEU A 353 -33.90 -14.12 -38.02
C LEU A 353 -34.57 -15.41 -37.50
N MET A 354 -33.86 -16.22 -36.71
CA MET A 354 -34.42 -17.34 -35.94
C MET A 354 -35.46 -16.86 -34.91
N LEU A 355 -35.15 -15.82 -34.14
CA LEU A 355 -36.04 -15.23 -33.15
C LEU A 355 -37.32 -14.69 -33.81
N ILE A 356 -37.21 -14.02 -34.95
CA ILE A 356 -38.34 -13.53 -35.75
C ILE A 356 -39.19 -14.72 -36.24
N ILE A 357 -38.59 -15.79 -36.75
CA ILE A 357 -39.29 -17.01 -37.16
C ILE A 357 -39.99 -17.69 -35.97
N LEU A 358 -39.38 -17.68 -34.77
CA LEU A 358 -39.94 -18.31 -33.56
C LEU A 358 -41.10 -17.49 -32.95
N ILE A 359 -41.05 -16.16 -33.06
CA ILE A 359 -42.07 -15.25 -32.49
C ILE A 359 -43.26 -15.04 -33.44
N LEU A 360 -43.07 -15.08 -34.76
CA LEU A 360 -44.15 -14.88 -35.75
C LEU A 360 -45.41 -15.75 -35.51
N PRO A 361 -45.30 -17.05 -35.18
CA PRO A 361 -46.46 -17.90 -34.88
C PRO A 361 -47.26 -17.44 -33.65
N PHE A 362 -46.57 -16.94 -32.61
CA PHE A 362 -47.21 -16.49 -31.37
C PHE A 362 -47.80 -15.08 -31.50
N ALA A 363 -47.21 -14.22 -32.32
CA ALA A 363 -47.76 -12.90 -32.65
C ALA A 363 -49.05 -12.99 -33.50
N LYS A 364 -49.24 -14.09 -34.24
CA LYS A 364 -50.48 -14.41 -34.99
C LYS A 364 -51.34 -15.46 -34.29
N GLY A 365 -51.46 -15.37 -32.97
CA GLY A 365 -52.54 -16.06 -32.25
C GLY A 365 -53.90 -15.59 -32.77
N ARG A 366 -54.70 -16.53 -33.31
CA ARG A 366 -55.91 -16.36 -34.15
C ARG A 366 -55.59 -16.17 -35.65
N PHE A 367 -55.86 -17.20 -36.45
CA PHE A 367 -56.72 -17.21 -37.65
C PHE A 367 -56.64 -18.57 -38.33
N THR A 368 -57.77 -19.14 -38.74
CA THR A 368 -57.90 -20.53 -39.22
C THR A 368 -57.88 -20.69 -40.74
N GLU A 369 -57.47 -21.89 -41.13
CA GLU A 369 -57.77 -22.64 -42.36
C GLU A 369 -57.37 -22.10 -43.76
N GLU A 370 -56.41 -22.83 -44.32
CA GLU A 370 -56.17 -23.17 -45.74
C GLU A 370 -55.89 -22.04 -46.74
N GLY A 371 -56.74 -21.02 -46.86
CA GLY A 371 -56.53 -19.91 -47.81
C GLY A 371 -55.23 -19.12 -47.55
N MET A 372 -54.76 -19.10 -46.31
CA MET A 372 -53.52 -18.42 -45.94
C MET A 372 -52.24 -19.21 -46.23
N ARG A 373 -52.27 -20.51 -46.59
CA ARG A 373 -51.02 -21.27 -46.86
C ARG A 373 -50.18 -20.60 -47.95
N LEU A 374 -50.81 -20.10 -49.01
CA LEU A 374 -50.09 -19.42 -50.10
C LEU A 374 -49.56 -18.03 -49.67
N SER A 375 -50.33 -17.26 -48.90
CA SER A 375 -49.89 -15.94 -48.41
C SER A 375 -48.76 -16.03 -47.36
N VAL A 376 -48.79 -17.07 -46.52
CA VAL A 376 -47.75 -17.38 -45.55
C VAL A 376 -46.51 -17.92 -46.28
N ALA A 377 -46.69 -18.77 -47.29
CA ALA A 377 -45.58 -19.19 -48.16
C ALA A 377 -44.95 -17.98 -48.88
N LEU A 378 -45.74 -17.03 -49.39
CA LEU A 378 -45.26 -15.77 -49.96
C LEU A 378 -44.53 -14.89 -48.93
N GLN A 379 -44.99 -14.84 -47.67
CA GLN A 379 -44.29 -14.16 -46.58
C GLN A 379 -42.96 -14.83 -46.25
N TYR A 380 -42.89 -16.17 -46.25
CA TYR A 380 -41.64 -16.91 -46.10
C TYR A 380 -40.71 -16.74 -47.30
N VAL A 381 -41.22 -16.73 -48.53
CA VAL A 381 -40.44 -16.43 -49.74
C VAL A 381 -39.92 -14.99 -49.73
N PHE A 382 -40.72 -14.03 -49.28
CA PHE A 382 -40.26 -12.64 -49.11
C PHE A 382 -39.19 -12.54 -48.01
N LEU A 383 -39.35 -13.22 -46.87
CA LEU A 383 -38.33 -13.31 -45.83
C LEU A 383 -37.05 -14.04 -46.32
N LEU A 384 -37.17 -15.04 -47.20
CA LEU A 384 -36.03 -15.68 -47.86
C LEU A 384 -35.35 -14.73 -48.86
N ILE A 385 -36.09 -13.92 -49.61
CA ILE A 385 -35.53 -12.91 -50.53
C ILE A 385 -34.84 -11.81 -49.74
N VAL A 386 -35.47 -11.26 -48.69
CA VAL A 386 -34.85 -10.26 -47.80
C VAL A 386 -33.65 -10.85 -47.07
N GLY A 387 -33.75 -12.10 -46.58
CA GLY A 387 -32.64 -12.84 -45.99
C GLY A 387 -31.50 -13.07 -46.98
N PHE A 388 -31.79 -13.37 -48.25
CA PHE A 388 -30.81 -13.51 -49.32
C PHE A 388 -30.19 -12.16 -49.73
N MET A 389 -30.96 -11.07 -49.74
CA MET A 389 -30.43 -9.72 -49.99
C MET A 389 -29.55 -9.24 -48.83
N MET A 390 -29.96 -9.48 -47.58
CA MET A 390 -29.16 -9.28 -46.37
C MET A 390 -27.87 -10.12 -46.43
N ALA A 391 -27.96 -11.42 -46.77
CA ALA A 391 -26.81 -12.31 -46.90
C ALA A 391 -25.88 -11.88 -48.05
N ARG A 392 -26.42 -11.41 -49.19
CA ARG A 392 -25.66 -10.87 -50.32
C ARG A 392 -25.00 -9.53 -49.98
N GLN A 393 -25.64 -8.68 -49.17
CA GLN A 393 -25.08 -7.42 -48.68
C GLN A 393 -23.99 -7.69 -47.63
N ALA A 394 -24.23 -8.61 -46.70
CA ALA A 394 -23.23 -9.12 -45.76
C ALA A 394 -22.03 -9.71 -46.51
N TRP A 395 -22.26 -10.54 -47.54
CA TRP A 395 -21.21 -11.12 -48.37
C TRP A 395 -20.43 -10.07 -49.18
N ARG A 396 -21.10 -9.06 -49.75
CA ARG A 396 -20.42 -7.90 -50.38
C ARG A 396 -19.59 -7.11 -49.37
N SER A 397 -20.13 -6.80 -48.20
CA SER A 397 -19.36 -6.12 -47.14
C SER A 397 -18.18 -6.98 -46.66
N HIS A 398 -18.36 -8.31 -46.59
CA HIS A 398 -17.29 -9.24 -46.26
C HIS A 398 -16.22 -9.26 -47.36
N PHE A 399 -16.59 -9.18 -48.64
CA PHE A 399 -15.63 -9.15 -49.75
C PHE A 399 -14.79 -7.87 -49.77
N HIS A 400 -15.42 -6.69 -49.60
CA HIS A 400 -14.68 -5.44 -49.46
C HIS A 400 -13.77 -5.45 -48.21
N LEU A 401 -14.29 -5.85 -47.03
CA LEU A 401 -13.46 -6.00 -45.84
C LEU A 401 -12.36 -7.07 -46.00
N ARG A 402 -12.52 -8.07 -46.87
CA ARG A 402 -11.49 -9.08 -47.13
C ARG A 402 -10.34 -8.48 -47.92
N TYR A 403 -10.64 -7.58 -48.86
CA TYR A 403 -9.63 -6.77 -49.54
C TYR A 403 -8.91 -5.86 -48.53
N ASP A 404 -9.65 -5.13 -47.70
CA ASP A 404 -9.07 -4.24 -46.67
C ASP A 404 -8.18 -5.02 -45.66
N ILE A 405 -8.63 -6.20 -45.21
CA ILE A 405 -7.83 -7.09 -44.36
C ILE A 405 -6.60 -7.63 -45.08
N GLN A 406 -6.68 -7.90 -46.39
CA GLN A 406 -5.52 -8.32 -47.17
C GLN A 406 -4.52 -7.16 -47.28
N THR A 407 -4.97 -5.94 -47.58
CA THR A 407 -4.12 -4.73 -47.56
C THR A 407 -3.49 -4.50 -46.18
N LEU A 408 -4.22 -4.71 -45.08
CA LEU A 408 -3.69 -4.62 -43.71
C LEU A 408 -2.66 -5.72 -43.40
N ASN A 409 -2.86 -6.95 -43.90
CA ASN A 409 -1.89 -8.04 -43.76
C ASN A 409 -0.63 -7.81 -44.59
N ASP A 410 -0.75 -7.27 -45.81
CA ASP A 410 0.37 -6.89 -46.66
C ASP A 410 1.16 -5.72 -46.04
N THR A 411 0.45 -4.76 -45.43
CA THR A 411 1.04 -3.66 -44.64
C THR A 411 1.78 -4.19 -43.40
N LEU A 412 1.20 -5.16 -42.68
CA LEU A 412 1.84 -5.84 -41.56
C LEU A 412 3.09 -6.64 -42.00
N LEU A 413 3.06 -7.26 -43.18
CA LEU A 413 4.21 -7.96 -43.76
C LEU A 413 5.31 -6.98 -44.20
N ALA A 414 4.94 -5.84 -44.78
CA ALA A 414 5.86 -4.75 -45.12
C ALA A 414 6.52 -4.16 -43.86
N LEU A 415 5.78 -3.97 -42.76
CA LEU A 415 6.31 -3.52 -41.47
C LEU A 415 7.26 -4.57 -40.82
N LYS A 416 6.91 -5.86 -40.91
CA LYS A 416 7.76 -6.97 -40.44
C LYS A 416 9.08 -7.04 -41.22
N ARG A 417 9.03 -6.85 -42.54
CA ARG A 417 10.24 -6.73 -43.37
C ARG A 417 11.00 -5.44 -43.02
N GLY A 418 10.34 -4.29 -42.99
CA GLY A 418 10.97 -2.99 -42.72
C GLY A 418 11.77 -2.94 -41.41
N THR A 419 11.25 -3.50 -40.31
CA THR A 419 11.96 -3.58 -39.02
C THR A 419 13.16 -4.53 -39.05
N VAL A 420 13.02 -5.69 -39.68
CA VAL A 420 14.11 -6.65 -39.93
C VAL A 420 15.21 -6.01 -40.78
N LEU A 421 14.83 -5.26 -41.82
CA LEU A 421 15.78 -4.65 -42.74
C LEU A 421 16.45 -3.38 -42.18
N LEU A 422 15.75 -2.59 -41.36
CA LEU A 422 16.33 -1.46 -40.61
C LEU A 422 17.45 -1.95 -39.68
N LYS A 423 17.24 -3.09 -39.02
CA LYS A 423 18.23 -3.70 -38.13
C LYS A 423 19.48 -4.13 -38.90
N ALA A 424 19.35 -4.73 -40.09
CA ALA A 424 20.50 -5.19 -40.89
C ALA A 424 21.30 -4.06 -41.56
N ALA A 425 20.66 -3.02 -42.09
CA ALA A 425 21.39 -1.88 -42.70
C ALA A 425 22.21 -1.09 -41.65
N TYR A 426 21.68 -0.93 -40.44
CA TYR A 426 22.41 -0.36 -39.30
C TYR A 426 23.64 -1.18 -38.93
N LEU A 427 23.53 -2.52 -38.96
CA LEU A 427 24.63 -3.45 -38.66
C LEU A 427 25.71 -3.49 -39.76
N ALA A 428 25.40 -3.09 -40.99
CA ALA A 428 26.35 -3.00 -42.11
C ALA A 428 27.08 -1.64 -42.21
N ASN A 429 26.75 -0.68 -41.33
CA ASN A 429 27.20 0.72 -41.37
C ASN A 429 26.91 1.44 -42.70
N ASP A 430 25.94 0.94 -43.48
CA ASP A 430 25.47 1.59 -44.68
C ASP A 430 24.43 2.65 -44.28
N SER A 431 24.97 3.80 -43.91
CA SER A 431 24.22 4.97 -43.45
C SER A 431 23.43 5.63 -44.57
N ARG A 432 23.82 5.39 -45.83
CA ARG A 432 22.94 5.58 -46.98
C ARG A 432 21.74 4.65 -46.74
N HIS A 433 21.95 3.34 -46.66
CA HIS A 433 20.89 2.37 -46.52
C HIS A 433 19.87 2.64 -45.40
N VAL A 434 20.23 2.92 -44.15
CA VAL A 434 19.26 3.15 -43.06
C VAL A 434 18.07 4.08 -43.39
N ARG A 435 18.19 5.03 -44.34
CA ARG A 435 17.19 6.06 -44.61
C ARG A 435 16.15 5.83 -45.72
N GLU A 436 16.34 5.00 -46.74
CA GLU A 436 15.17 4.65 -47.62
C GLU A 436 14.24 3.72 -46.85
N ILE A 437 14.78 2.93 -45.91
CA ILE A 437 14.00 2.13 -44.96
C ILE A 437 13.09 3.03 -44.11
N LEU A 438 13.62 4.13 -43.57
CA LEU A 438 12.84 5.13 -42.84
C LEU A 438 11.81 5.84 -43.73
N VAL A 439 12.13 6.12 -45.00
CA VAL A 439 11.17 6.68 -45.97
C VAL A 439 10.08 5.68 -46.35
N MET A 440 10.39 4.38 -46.45
CA MET A 440 9.40 3.32 -46.66
C MET A 440 8.49 3.16 -45.44
N LEU A 441 9.06 3.16 -44.23
CA LEU A 441 8.32 2.98 -42.98
C LEU A 441 7.43 4.18 -42.65
N THR A 442 7.85 5.42 -42.97
CA THR A 442 6.99 6.62 -42.84
C THR A 442 5.84 6.66 -43.84
N ARG A 443 5.96 6.03 -45.02
CA ARG A 443 4.80 5.82 -45.93
C ARG A 443 3.80 4.82 -45.36
N VAL A 444 4.27 3.75 -44.72
CA VAL A 444 3.42 2.78 -43.99
C VAL A 444 2.75 3.44 -42.78
N GLU A 445 3.48 4.31 -42.07
CA GLU A 445 2.95 5.11 -40.96
C GLU A 445 1.79 6.01 -41.39
N ARG A 446 1.90 6.70 -42.53
CA ARG A 446 0.85 7.59 -43.03
C ARG A 446 -0.46 6.86 -43.35
N VAL A 447 -0.38 5.67 -43.97
CA VAL A 447 -1.55 4.81 -44.19
C VAL A 447 -2.18 4.38 -42.85
N MET A 448 -1.37 4.18 -41.81
CA MET A 448 -1.85 3.86 -40.47
C MET A 448 -2.43 5.07 -39.71
N GLU A 449 -1.93 6.28 -39.98
CA GLU A 449 -2.52 7.54 -39.49
C GLU A 449 -3.92 7.74 -40.08
N ASP A 450 -4.09 7.54 -41.40
CA ASP A 450 -5.40 7.62 -42.07
C ASP A 450 -6.41 6.57 -41.55
N VAL A 451 -5.94 5.38 -41.13
CA VAL A 451 -6.79 4.28 -40.61
C VAL A 451 -7.06 4.37 -39.10
N THR A 452 -6.14 4.93 -38.31
CA THR A 452 -6.20 4.87 -36.83
C THR A 452 -6.20 6.22 -36.13
N GLY A 453 -5.97 7.33 -36.85
CA GLY A 453 -5.84 8.68 -36.31
C GLY A 453 -4.58 8.91 -35.47
N LYS A 454 -3.55 8.07 -35.61
CA LYS A 454 -2.34 8.07 -34.77
C LYS A 454 -1.07 7.89 -35.60
N ASN A 455 -0.07 8.72 -35.31
CA ASN A 455 1.25 8.75 -35.95
C ASN A 455 2.38 8.57 -34.91
N PHE A 456 3.64 8.62 -35.36
CA PHE A 456 4.81 8.45 -34.50
C PHE A 456 4.95 9.55 -33.45
N LEU A 457 4.55 10.78 -33.78
CA LEU A 457 4.46 11.88 -32.82
C LEU A 457 3.44 11.56 -31.71
N HIS A 458 2.25 11.06 -32.05
CA HIS A 458 1.28 10.61 -31.06
C HIS A 458 1.84 9.46 -30.20
N TYR A 459 2.66 8.56 -30.74
CA TYR A 459 3.34 7.54 -29.93
C TYR A 459 4.34 8.18 -28.97
N LEU A 460 5.33 8.93 -29.47
CA LEU A 460 6.37 9.60 -28.67
C LEU A 460 5.80 10.54 -27.58
N ILE A 461 4.67 11.19 -27.84
CA ILE A 461 4.01 12.10 -26.89
C ILE A 461 3.24 11.34 -25.80
N ASN A 462 2.64 10.19 -26.12
CA ASN A 462 1.73 9.48 -25.21
C ASN A 462 2.28 8.18 -24.60
N THR A 463 3.46 7.72 -25.01
CA THR A 463 4.22 6.71 -24.25
C THR A 463 5.28 7.40 -23.38
N GLN A 464 5.08 7.34 -22.07
CA GLN A 464 6.17 7.57 -21.11
C GLN A 464 7.28 6.50 -21.27
N PRO A 465 8.50 6.78 -20.78
CA PRO A 465 9.72 6.35 -21.46
C PRO A 465 9.97 4.84 -21.43
N LEU A 466 10.77 4.41 -22.41
CA LEU A 466 11.27 3.05 -22.55
C LEU A 466 11.88 2.53 -21.24
N GLU A 467 11.30 1.46 -20.68
CA GLU A 467 12.07 0.56 -19.83
C GLU A 467 13.27 0.04 -20.66
N PRO A 468 14.47 -0.04 -20.08
CA PRO A 468 15.58 -0.71 -20.75
C PRO A 468 15.20 -2.16 -21.01
N LEU A 469 15.55 -2.67 -22.20
CA LEU A 469 15.44 -4.10 -22.52
C LEU A 469 16.19 -4.90 -21.46
N ALA A 470 15.46 -5.54 -20.55
CA ALA A 470 16.03 -6.52 -19.64
C ALA A 470 16.71 -7.61 -20.49
N PRO A 471 17.95 -8.03 -20.15
CA PRO A 471 18.60 -9.11 -20.88
C PRO A 471 17.74 -10.38 -20.81
N GLU A 472 17.55 -11.03 -21.96
CA GLU A 472 16.76 -12.27 -22.08
C GLU A 472 17.43 -13.41 -21.29
N GLY A 473 17.11 -13.51 -20.00
CA GLY A 473 17.72 -14.51 -19.11
C GLY A 473 16.90 -14.93 -17.88
N GLN A 474 15.80 -14.24 -17.53
CA GLN A 474 14.99 -14.56 -16.33
C GLN A 474 13.46 -14.48 -16.55
N ARG A 475 12.96 -15.08 -17.65
CA ARG A 475 11.54 -15.49 -17.76
C ARG A 475 11.43 -16.98 -18.11
N ALA A 476 11.83 -17.82 -17.16
CA ALA A 476 11.70 -19.28 -17.26
C ALA A 476 11.61 -20.00 -15.89
N VAL A 477 10.89 -19.45 -14.90
CA VAL A 477 10.29 -20.24 -13.80
C VAL A 477 8.96 -19.60 -13.36
N ALA A 478 7.86 -20.07 -13.95
CA ALA A 478 6.49 -20.10 -13.41
C ALA A 478 5.58 -20.78 -14.45
#